data_AF-A0A813ANF9-F1
#
_entry.id   AF-A0A813ANF9-F1
#
_cell.length_a   1.000
_cell.length_b   1.000
_cell.length_c   1.000
_cell.angle_alpha   90.00
_cell.angle_beta   90.00
_cell.angle_gamma   90.00
#
_symmetry.space_group_name_H-M   'P 1'
#
loop_
_entity.id
_entity.type
_entity.pdbx_description
1 polymer ?
#
loop_
_entity_poly.entity_id
_entity_poly.type
_entity_poly.pdbx_seq_one_letter_code
_entity_poly.pdbx_strand_id
1 'polypeptide(L)'
;MDEEVNVQILTSGDMVDCSNVSQGRGGEKGAYGHAYAATVNSEPCMPLKMVTHSWRNKFSFLLAAILADALNSEKYDQIAQLLAERQLGKIVRALQKAGKLDAAYWICAFSVNQHTGICATPPATDSTGHAITPCCCATPKHFDGDLSEMNKFDDMMAYLKTYLRGHGQARLEQVVALEQDFTLLTRVWCVAELVEAHELHLQQALKIHSSASRDQCLDRLVSLDVRKAEASFPADKELVLGKITDVDGFNKDLQQLMLHRLEGFLHAEQVKTFATLLDEVVLAVISVAI
;
A
#
# COMPACT_ATOMS: atom_id res chain seq x y z
N MET A 1 10.81 -27.27 -7.67
CA MET A 1 10.03 -27.03 -6.44
C MET A 1 9.65 -25.57 -6.49
N ASP A 2 8.42 -25.30 -6.89
CA ASP A 2 7.85 -23.96 -6.89
C ASP A 2 7.55 -23.59 -5.44
N GLU A 3 8.39 -22.77 -4.83
CA GLU A 3 8.13 -22.18 -3.52
C GLU A 3 7.22 -20.96 -3.74
N GLU A 4 5.94 -21.09 -3.37
CA GLU A 4 4.98 -19.99 -3.36
C GLU A 4 5.39 -18.94 -2.32
N VAL A 5 5.50 -17.69 -2.75
CA VAL A 5 5.66 -16.53 -1.86
C VAL A 5 4.31 -16.30 -1.18
N ASN A 6 4.20 -16.65 0.10
CA ASN A 6 2.95 -16.50 0.85
C ASN A 6 2.93 -15.11 1.53
N VAL A 7 2.49 -14.07 0.82
CA VAL A 7 2.18 -12.78 1.47
C VAL A 7 0.79 -12.90 2.07
N GLN A 8 0.69 -12.87 3.40
CA GLN A 8 -0.58 -12.95 4.11
C GLN A 8 -1.31 -11.60 4.06
N ILE A 9 -2.55 -11.59 3.53
CA ILE A 9 -3.31 -10.36 3.25
C ILE A 9 -4.72 -10.49 3.81
N LEU A 10 -5.23 -9.53 4.59
CA LEU A 10 -6.54 -9.64 5.25
C LEU A 10 -7.73 -9.15 4.45
N THR A 11 -8.96 -9.37 4.94
CA THR A 11 -10.15 -8.70 4.39
C THR A 11 -10.63 -7.54 5.26
N SER A 12 -11.28 -6.56 4.65
CA SER A 12 -11.94 -5.44 5.36
C SER A 12 -13.18 -5.89 6.12
N GLY A 13 -13.92 -6.86 5.59
CA GLY A 13 -15.13 -7.42 6.21
C GLY A 13 -14.87 -8.11 7.55
N ASP A 14 -13.74 -8.81 7.70
CA ASP A 14 -13.36 -9.46 8.98
C ASP A 14 -13.08 -8.45 10.10
N MET A 15 -12.84 -7.18 9.77
CA MET A 15 -12.47 -6.13 10.72
C MET A 15 -13.66 -5.30 11.21
N VAL A 16 -14.78 -5.29 10.47
CA VAL A 16 -15.98 -4.50 10.80
C VAL A 16 -17.06 -5.33 11.50
N ASP A 17 -17.06 -6.66 11.35
CA ASP A 17 -18.06 -7.54 11.98
C ASP A 17 -17.44 -8.57 12.95
N CYS A 18 -16.88 -8.10 14.07
CA CYS A 18 -16.48 -8.96 15.18
C CYS A 18 -17.68 -9.51 15.99
N SER A 19 -18.92 -9.34 15.52
CA SER A 19 -20.12 -9.92 16.12
C SER A 19 -20.59 -11.22 15.47
N ASN A 20 -20.14 -11.57 14.26
CA ASN A 20 -20.69 -12.73 13.52
C ASN A 20 -19.67 -13.64 12.81
N VAL A 21 -18.38 -13.62 13.17
CA VAL A 21 -17.41 -14.60 12.64
C VAL A 21 -17.58 -15.97 13.30
N SER A 22 -18.71 -16.63 13.06
CA SER A 22 -18.86 -18.07 13.26
C SER A 22 -20.03 -18.63 12.45
N GLN A 23 -19.94 -18.64 11.12
CA GLN A 23 -20.54 -19.70 10.27
C GLN A 23 -20.21 -19.46 8.80
N GLY A 24 -19.25 -20.22 8.29
CA GLY A 24 -18.88 -20.18 6.88
C GLY A 24 -18.02 -21.37 6.44
N ARG A 25 -18.17 -22.53 7.08
CA ARG A 25 -17.61 -23.78 6.56
C ARG A 25 -18.75 -24.78 6.36
N GLY A 26 -19.29 -24.79 5.14
CA GLY A 26 -20.19 -25.84 4.67
C GLY A 26 -21.46 -25.31 4.01
N GLY A 27 -21.40 -24.86 2.76
CA GLY A 27 -22.58 -24.56 1.95
C GLY A 27 -22.22 -23.86 0.64
N GLU A 28 -22.53 -24.51 -0.49
CA GLU A 28 -22.49 -23.99 -1.87
C GLU A 28 -21.28 -23.10 -2.27
N LYS A 29 -20.20 -23.76 -2.73
CA LYS A 29 -19.17 -23.08 -3.52
C LYS A 29 -19.81 -22.54 -4.82
N GLY A 30 -20.07 -21.23 -4.88
CA GLY A 30 -20.32 -20.53 -6.15
C GLY A 30 -21.36 -19.41 -6.16
N ALA A 31 -22.18 -19.24 -5.11
CA ALA A 31 -23.23 -18.22 -5.11
C ALA A 31 -22.72 -16.82 -4.73
N TYR A 32 -21.78 -16.73 -3.78
CA TYR A 32 -21.32 -15.46 -3.22
C TYR A 32 -19.84 -15.21 -3.53
N GLY A 33 -19.52 -13.98 -3.90
CA GLY A 33 -18.16 -13.48 -4.07
C GLY A 33 -17.55 -12.97 -2.77
N HIS A 34 -16.24 -13.18 -2.64
CA HIS A 34 -15.43 -12.88 -1.46
C HIS A 34 -14.22 -12.03 -1.84
N ALA A 35 -13.67 -11.29 -0.88
CA ALA A 35 -12.36 -10.67 -1.05
C ALA A 35 -11.29 -11.74 -1.33
N TYR A 36 -10.29 -11.39 -2.15
CA TYR A 36 -9.23 -12.33 -2.54
C TYR A 36 -8.51 -12.89 -1.30
N ALA A 37 -8.18 -12.02 -0.36
CA ALA A 37 -7.58 -12.35 0.94
C ALA A 37 -8.28 -13.49 1.70
N ALA A 38 -9.62 -13.50 1.73
CA ALA A 38 -10.40 -14.56 2.39
C ALA A 38 -10.32 -15.91 1.68
N THR A 39 -9.94 -15.92 0.40
CA THR A 39 -9.84 -17.16 -0.39
C THR A 39 -8.45 -17.77 -0.32
N VAL A 40 -7.40 -16.95 -0.21
CA VAL A 40 -6.01 -17.41 -0.20
C VAL A 40 -5.46 -17.70 1.19
N ASN A 41 -5.94 -17.00 2.23
CA ASN A 41 -5.52 -17.31 3.59
C ASN A 41 -6.32 -18.46 4.17
N SER A 42 -5.64 -19.39 4.82
CA SER A 42 -6.28 -20.47 5.58
C SER A 42 -6.97 -19.97 6.86
N GLU A 43 -6.46 -18.89 7.44
CA GLU A 43 -6.94 -18.26 8.66
C GLU A 43 -6.78 -16.72 8.57
N PRO A 44 -7.66 -15.92 9.22
CA PRO A 44 -7.49 -14.47 9.29
C PRO A 44 -6.15 -14.09 9.95
N CYS A 45 -5.36 -13.20 9.33
CA CYS A 45 -4.05 -12.78 9.84
C CYS A 45 -3.95 -11.28 10.05
N MET A 46 -3.93 -10.78 11.29
CA MET A 46 -3.90 -9.32 11.56
C MET A 46 -2.72 -8.59 10.92
N PRO A 47 -2.95 -7.51 10.14
CA PRO A 47 -1.92 -6.90 9.34
C PRO A 47 -1.18 -5.88 10.20
N LEU A 48 0.15 -5.87 10.13
CA LEU A 48 0.93 -4.87 10.85
C LEU A 48 1.09 -3.58 10.06
N LYS A 49 0.78 -3.63 8.75
CA LYS A 49 0.96 -2.52 7.84
C LYS A 49 -0.20 -2.40 6.87
N MET A 50 -0.70 -1.18 6.69
CA MET A 50 -1.60 -0.84 5.59
C MET A 50 -0.81 -0.31 4.40
N VAL A 51 -1.19 -0.69 3.19
CA VAL A 51 -0.55 -0.19 1.96
C VAL A 51 -1.47 0.79 1.24
N THR A 52 -1.05 2.05 1.17
CA THR A 52 -1.66 3.06 0.31
C THR A 52 -1.03 2.98 -1.07
N HIS A 53 -1.87 2.76 -2.08
CA HIS A 53 -1.48 2.66 -3.48
C HIS A 53 -2.55 3.24 -4.40
N SER A 54 -2.15 3.64 -5.61
CA SER A 54 -3.13 3.98 -6.64
C SER A 54 -3.42 2.76 -7.53
N TRP A 55 -4.66 2.67 -8.02
CA TRP A 55 -5.10 1.64 -8.96
C TRP A 55 -4.53 1.82 -10.37
N ARG A 56 -3.91 2.98 -10.66
CA ARG A 56 -3.14 3.17 -11.90
C ARG A 56 -1.72 2.61 -11.81
N ASN A 57 -1.27 2.22 -10.62
CA ASN A 57 0.06 1.64 -10.46
C ASN A 57 0.16 0.31 -11.22
N LYS A 58 1.34 0.04 -11.77
CA LYS A 58 1.65 -1.29 -12.27
C LYS A 58 1.63 -2.25 -11.10
N PHE A 59 0.91 -3.36 -11.24
CA PHE A 59 0.80 -4.36 -10.19
C PHE A 59 2.17 -4.86 -9.70
N SER A 60 3.13 -5.06 -10.62
CA SER A 60 4.51 -5.43 -10.27
C SER A 60 5.24 -4.38 -9.43
N PHE A 61 4.92 -3.09 -9.58
CA PHE A 61 5.52 -2.03 -8.79
C PHE A 61 4.90 -1.92 -7.40
N LEU A 62 3.60 -2.14 -7.27
CA LEU A 62 2.95 -2.31 -5.97
C LEU A 62 3.62 -3.44 -5.18
N LEU A 63 3.76 -4.62 -5.79
CA LEU A 63 4.44 -5.76 -5.16
C LEU A 63 5.90 -5.43 -4.82
N ALA A 64 6.64 -4.80 -5.74
CA ALA A 64 8.02 -4.40 -5.49
C ALA A 64 8.15 -3.45 -4.29
N ALA A 65 7.24 -2.48 -4.15
CA ALA A 65 7.22 -1.54 -3.03
C ALA A 65 6.96 -2.24 -1.68
N ILE A 66 6.03 -3.21 -1.65
CA ILE A 66 5.74 -4.00 -0.45
C ILE A 66 6.95 -4.87 -0.06
N LEU A 67 7.55 -5.53 -1.04
CA LEU A 67 8.75 -6.35 -0.84
C LEU A 67 9.96 -5.49 -0.41
N ALA A 68 10.08 -4.28 -0.96
CA ALA A 68 11.08 -3.30 -0.53
C ALA A 68 10.85 -2.91 0.93
N ASP A 69 9.60 -2.66 1.32
CA ASP A 69 9.26 -2.41 2.71
C ASP A 69 9.68 -3.55 3.64
N ALA A 70 9.31 -4.79 3.30
CA ALA A 70 9.66 -5.97 4.08
C ALA A 70 11.18 -6.11 4.24
N LEU A 71 11.95 -5.80 3.19
CA LEU A 71 13.41 -5.82 3.18
C LEU A 71 14.06 -4.53 3.73
N ASN A 72 13.27 -3.62 4.29
CA ASN A 72 13.71 -2.31 4.80
C ASN A 72 14.49 -1.48 3.76
N SER A 73 14.10 -1.60 2.49
CA SER A 73 14.57 -0.78 1.38
C SER A 73 13.61 0.37 1.15
N GLU A 74 14.18 1.55 0.95
CA GLU A 74 13.45 2.77 0.58
C GLU A 74 13.10 2.82 -0.92
N LYS A 75 13.94 2.19 -1.74
CA LYS A 75 13.79 2.08 -3.20
C LYS A 75 13.35 0.68 -3.61
N TYR A 76 12.56 0.60 -4.67
CA TYR A 76 12.03 -0.69 -5.14
C TYR A 76 12.42 -1.08 -6.58
N ASP A 77 13.19 -0.25 -7.29
CA ASP A 77 13.68 -0.53 -8.65
C ASP A 77 14.38 -1.89 -8.80
N GLN A 78 15.29 -2.23 -7.89
CA GLN A 78 15.99 -3.52 -7.92
C GLN A 78 15.03 -4.70 -7.78
N ILE A 79 14.03 -4.58 -6.91
CA ILE A 79 13.02 -5.63 -6.72
C ILE A 79 12.09 -5.70 -7.92
N ALA A 80 11.69 -4.56 -8.49
CA ALA A 80 10.91 -4.51 -9.71
C ALA A 80 11.64 -5.19 -10.88
N GLN A 81 12.97 -5.01 -10.98
CA GLN A 81 13.80 -5.71 -11.96
C GLN A 81 13.79 -7.23 -11.74
N LEU A 82 13.97 -7.68 -10.49
CA LEU A 82 13.91 -9.10 -10.15
C LEU A 82 12.54 -9.73 -10.48
N LEU A 83 11.44 -9.01 -10.24
CA LEU A 83 10.09 -9.45 -10.62
C LEU A 83 9.94 -9.53 -12.15
N ALA A 84 10.42 -8.53 -12.89
CA ALA A 84 10.37 -8.51 -14.35
C ALA A 84 11.18 -9.68 -14.97
N GLU A 85 12.33 -9.99 -14.38
CA GLU A 85 13.20 -11.10 -14.78
C GLU A 85 12.76 -12.47 -14.21
N ARG A 86 11.61 -12.52 -13.50
CA ARG A 86 11.07 -13.72 -12.85
C ARG A 86 12.04 -14.41 -11.89
N GLN A 87 12.93 -13.65 -11.25
CA GLN A 87 13.93 -14.15 -10.31
C GLN A 87 13.37 -14.28 -8.88
N LEU A 88 12.19 -14.90 -8.75
CA LEU A 88 11.44 -15.00 -7.49
C LEU A 88 12.26 -15.67 -6.38
N GLY A 89 13.05 -16.70 -6.70
CA GLY A 89 13.91 -17.38 -5.73
C GLY A 89 15.00 -16.49 -5.11
N LYS A 90 15.40 -15.38 -5.75
CA LYS A 90 16.28 -14.39 -5.10
C LYS A 90 15.52 -13.57 -4.06
N ILE A 91 14.29 -13.17 -4.38
CA ILE A 91 13.42 -12.40 -3.49
C ILE A 91 13.05 -13.25 -2.25
N VAL A 92 12.60 -14.49 -2.46
CA VAL A 92 12.27 -15.44 -1.37
C VAL A 92 13.45 -15.61 -0.42
N ARG A 93 14.65 -15.89 -0.95
CA ARG A 93 15.86 -16.06 -0.13
C ARG A 93 16.20 -14.80 0.67
N ALA A 94 16.01 -13.61 0.09
CA ALA A 94 16.23 -12.36 0.79
C ALA A 94 15.22 -12.17 1.93
N LEU A 95 13.92 -12.42 1.68
CA LEU A 95 12.87 -12.34 2.70
C LEU A 95 13.08 -13.37 3.82
N GLN A 96 13.46 -14.59 3.46
CA GLN A 96 13.76 -15.66 4.43
C GLN A 96 14.94 -15.27 5.32
N LYS A 97 16.03 -14.77 4.73
CA LYS A 97 17.18 -14.26 5.48
C LYS A 97 16.80 -13.09 6.41
N ALA A 98 15.84 -12.27 6.00
CA ALA A 98 15.33 -11.16 6.81
C ALA A 98 14.29 -11.59 7.88
N GLY A 99 13.81 -12.84 7.84
CA GLY A 99 12.72 -13.31 8.70
C GLY A 99 11.38 -12.61 8.40
N LYS A 100 11.09 -12.36 7.11
CA LYS A 100 9.95 -11.53 6.67
C LYS A 100 8.94 -12.26 5.78
N LEU A 101 9.01 -13.58 5.71
CA LEU A 101 8.05 -14.37 4.93
C LEU A 101 6.63 -14.26 5.48
N ASP A 102 6.47 -14.15 6.80
CA ASP A 102 5.17 -14.07 7.47
C ASP A 102 4.71 -12.62 7.73
N ALA A 103 5.31 -11.64 7.05
CA ALA A 103 4.91 -10.25 7.21
C ALA A 103 3.53 -10.01 6.58
N ALA A 104 2.56 -9.60 7.40
CA ALA A 104 1.19 -9.39 6.98
C ALA A 104 0.90 -7.93 6.61
N TYR A 105 0.35 -7.73 5.42
CA TYR A 105 0.03 -6.42 4.86
C TYR A 105 -1.47 -6.36 4.51
N TRP A 106 -2.14 -5.28 4.88
CA TRP A 106 -3.47 -4.97 4.37
C TRP A 106 -3.34 -4.15 3.10
N ILE A 107 -3.99 -4.61 2.02
CA ILE A 107 -3.89 -4.01 0.69
C ILE A 107 -5.29 -4.02 0.09
N CYS A 108 -5.86 -2.85 -0.20
CA CYS A 108 -7.28 -2.74 -0.55
C CYS A 108 -7.67 -3.59 -1.77
N ALA A 109 -6.79 -3.72 -2.76
CA ALA A 109 -7.01 -4.54 -3.96
C ALA A 109 -7.27 -6.03 -3.66
N PHE A 110 -6.77 -6.54 -2.54
CA PHE A 110 -6.96 -7.92 -2.11
C PHE A 110 -7.95 -8.04 -0.94
N SER A 111 -8.04 -7.00 -0.14
CA SER A 111 -8.69 -7.01 1.17
C SER A 111 -10.14 -6.58 1.12
N VAL A 112 -10.47 -5.62 0.25
CA VAL A 112 -11.85 -5.17 0.08
C VAL A 112 -12.59 -6.18 -0.79
N ASN A 113 -13.76 -6.61 -0.35
CA ASN A 113 -14.61 -7.49 -1.15
C ASN A 113 -15.22 -6.73 -2.33
N GLN A 114 -14.51 -6.66 -3.46
CA GLN A 114 -15.02 -5.99 -4.66
C GLN A 114 -16.31 -6.61 -5.20
N HIS A 115 -16.67 -7.83 -4.77
CA HIS A 115 -17.96 -8.44 -5.10
C HIS A 115 -19.14 -7.85 -4.32
N THR A 116 -18.94 -7.16 -3.20
CA THR A 116 -19.99 -6.37 -2.54
C THR A 116 -20.12 -4.98 -3.14
N GLY A 117 -19.21 -4.54 -4.00
CA GLY A 117 -19.28 -3.24 -4.66
C GLY A 117 -19.46 -3.38 -6.17
N ILE A 118 -18.34 -3.27 -6.88
CA ILE A 118 -18.31 -2.91 -8.30
C ILE A 118 -18.37 -4.09 -9.28
N CYS A 119 -18.36 -5.35 -8.82
CA CYS A 119 -18.18 -6.49 -9.72
C CYS A 119 -19.31 -6.69 -10.76
N ALA A 120 -20.53 -6.23 -10.47
CA ALA A 120 -21.69 -6.42 -11.35
C ALA A 120 -21.79 -5.37 -12.46
N THR A 121 -21.06 -4.26 -12.33
CA THR A 121 -21.07 -3.14 -13.29
C THR A 121 -19.65 -2.70 -13.61
N PRO A 122 -18.79 -3.59 -14.13
CA PRO A 122 -17.44 -3.20 -14.51
C PRO A 122 -17.47 -2.28 -15.74
N PRO A 123 -16.39 -1.52 -15.99
CA PRO A 123 -16.16 -0.90 -17.29
C PRO A 123 -16.22 -1.96 -18.41
N ALA A 124 -16.56 -1.54 -19.63
CA ALA A 124 -16.68 -2.47 -20.77
C ALA A 124 -15.36 -3.20 -21.09
N THR A 125 -14.23 -2.52 -20.89
CA THR A 125 -12.89 -3.05 -21.10
C THR A 125 -11.95 -2.68 -19.96
N ASP A 126 -10.91 -3.48 -19.77
CA ASP A 126 -9.80 -3.14 -18.88
C ASP A 126 -8.85 -2.10 -19.51
N SER A 127 -7.80 -1.73 -18.78
CA SER A 127 -6.79 -0.77 -19.24
C SER A 127 -5.96 -1.23 -20.44
N THR A 128 -6.07 -2.51 -20.83
CA THR A 128 -5.41 -3.10 -22.00
C THR A 128 -6.37 -3.32 -23.17
N GLY A 129 -7.64 -2.93 -23.01
CA GLY A 129 -8.68 -3.05 -24.02
C GLY A 129 -9.37 -4.43 -24.07
N HIS A 130 -9.08 -5.33 -23.12
CA HIS A 130 -9.78 -6.62 -23.06
C HIS A 130 -11.17 -6.41 -22.45
N ALA A 131 -12.17 -7.04 -23.05
CA ALA A 131 -13.55 -6.97 -22.56
C ALA A 131 -13.66 -7.57 -21.15
N ILE A 132 -14.35 -6.86 -20.26
CA ILE A 132 -14.63 -7.35 -18.90
C ILE A 132 -16.07 -7.86 -18.86
N THR A 133 -16.24 -9.13 -18.45
CA THR A 133 -17.56 -9.71 -18.25
C THR A 133 -18.10 -9.31 -16.88
N PRO A 134 -19.29 -8.69 -16.79
CA PRO A 134 -19.96 -8.45 -15.52
C PRO A 134 -20.13 -9.74 -14.71
N CYS A 135 -19.83 -9.68 -13.41
CA CYS A 135 -19.94 -10.82 -12.52
C CYS A 135 -21.42 -11.13 -12.19
N CYS A 136 -21.80 -12.41 -12.23
CA CYS A 136 -23.16 -12.89 -11.94
C CYS A 136 -23.36 -13.42 -10.50
N CYS A 137 -22.48 -13.09 -9.56
CA CYS A 137 -22.62 -13.54 -8.17
C CYS A 137 -23.85 -12.94 -7.48
N ALA A 138 -24.40 -13.68 -6.51
CA ALA A 138 -25.54 -13.30 -5.68
C ALA A 138 -25.17 -12.38 -4.51
N THR A 139 -23.91 -11.95 -4.38
CA THR A 139 -23.48 -11.03 -3.32
C THR A 139 -24.24 -9.70 -3.41
N PRO A 140 -24.90 -9.25 -2.34
CA PRO A 140 -25.52 -7.93 -2.29
C PRO A 140 -24.52 -6.83 -2.64
N LYS A 141 -24.99 -5.80 -3.37
CA LYS A 141 -24.15 -4.68 -3.79
C LYS A 141 -24.40 -3.46 -2.90
N HIS A 142 -23.36 -3.00 -2.23
CA HIS A 142 -23.29 -1.85 -1.35
C HIS A 142 -22.20 -0.91 -1.86
N PHE A 143 -22.59 0.03 -2.72
CA PHE A 143 -21.64 1.01 -3.27
C PHE A 143 -21.36 2.14 -2.27
N ASP A 144 -22.34 2.49 -1.44
CA ASP A 144 -22.29 3.54 -0.44
C ASP A 144 -22.93 3.10 0.90
N GLY A 145 -22.98 4.02 1.85
CA GLY A 145 -23.56 3.79 3.17
C GLY A 145 -22.70 2.90 4.08
N ASP A 146 -23.30 2.44 5.18
CA ASP A 146 -22.57 1.74 6.25
C ASP A 146 -22.10 0.34 5.89
N LEU A 147 -22.71 -0.27 4.87
CA LEU A 147 -22.38 -1.61 4.42
C LEU A 147 -21.32 -1.64 3.30
N SER A 148 -20.92 -0.46 2.78
CA SER A 148 -19.89 -0.36 1.74
C SER A 148 -18.50 -0.44 2.36
N GLU A 149 -17.77 -1.53 2.14
CA GLU A 149 -16.37 -1.65 2.59
C GLU A 149 -15.46 -0.58 1.97
N MET A 150 -15.85 0.01 0.83
CA MET A 150 -15.05 0.99 0.09
C MET A 150 -14.96 2.37 0.75
N ASN A 151 -15.79 2.66 1.77
CA ASN A 151 -15.73 3.92 2.51
C ASN A 151 -15.22 3.77 3.95
N LYS A 152 -14.78 2.56 4.34
CA LYS A 152 -14.42 2.19 5.73
C LYS A 152 -12.92 2.22 6.02
N PHE A 153 -12.15 2.95 5.23
CA PHE A 153 -10.69 3.00 5.37
C PHE A 153 -10.27 3.64 6.71
N ASP A 154 -10.90 4.77 7.07
CA ASP A 154 -10.65 5.46 8.35
C ASP A 154 -11.00 4.56 9.54
N ASP A 155 -12.19 3.94 9.50
CA ASP A 155 -12.67 2.99 10.50
C ASP A 155 -11.71 1.79 10.65
N MET A 156 -11.22 1.26 9.53
CA MET A 156 -10.28 0.15 9.49
C MET A 156 -8.92 0.51 10.10
N MET A 157 -8.36 1.68 9.75
CA MET A 157 -7.10 2.13 10.35
C MET A 157 -7.25 2.33 11.87
N ALA A 158 -8.33 2.97 12.31
CA ALA A 158 -8.61 3.22 13.72
C ALA A 158 -8.79 1.91 14.51
N TYR A 159 -9.54 0.96 13.92
CA TYR A 159 -9.75 -0.37 14.48
C TYR A 159 -8.42 -1.11 14.64
N LEU A 160 -7.63 -1.25 13.56
CA LEU A 160 -6.36 -1.97 13.60
C LEU A 160 -5.38 -1.37 14.60
N LYS A 161 -5.24 -0.05 14.62
CA LYS A 161 -4.40 0.65 15.61
C LYS A 161 -4.80 0.29 17.04
N THR A 162 -6.10 0.30 17.32
CA THR A 162 -6.64 0.00 18.67
C THR A 162 -6.46 -1.47 19.01
N TYR A 163 -6.80 -2.37 18.08
CA TYR A 163 -6.69 -3.81 18.25
C TYR A 163 -5.25 -4.24 18.52
N LEU A 164 -4.30 -3.85 17.67
CA LEU A 164 -2.89 -4.22 17.81
C LEU A 164 -2.31 -3.72 19.14
N ARG A 165 -2.65 -2.49 19.54
CA ARG A 165 -2.24 -1.93 20.84
C ARG A 165 -2.84 -2.71 22.02
N GLY A 166 -4.13 -3.07 21.94
CA GLY A 166 -4.83 -3.84 22.98
C GLY A 166 -4.27 -5.25 23.18
N HIS A 167 -3.70 -5.83 22.12
CA HIS A 167 -3.14 -7.19 22.14
C HIS A 167 -1.60 -7.21 22.32
N GLY A 168 -0.99 -6.08 22.70
CA GLY A 168 0.45 -5.99 22.95
C GLY A 168 1.31 -6.19 21.70
N GLN A 169 0.74 -6.01 20.51
CA GLN A 169 1.43 -6.15 19.23
C GLN A 169 2.13 -4.84 18.82
N ALA A 170 2.92 -4.90 17.75
CA ALA A 170 3.56 -3.74 17.17
C ALA A 170 2.52 -2.68 16.74
N ARG A 171 2.93 -1.41 16.70
CA ARG A 171 2.07 -0.31 16.24
C ARG A 171 1.76 -0.53 14.75
N LEU A 172 0.52 -0.24 14.35
CA LEU A 172 0.15 -0.20 12.94
C LEU A 172 1.06 0.82 12.20
N GLU A 173 1.56 0.42 11.04
CA GLU A 173 2.32 1.29 10.14
C GLU A 173 1.57 1.46 8.81
N GLN A 174 1.98 2.45 8.02
CA GLN A 174 1.52 2.64 6.66
C GLN A 174 2.71 2.57 5.69
N VAL A 175 2.53 1.87 4.58
CA VAL A 175 3.45 1.88 3.45
C VAL A 175 2.81 2.67 2.33
N VAL A 176 3.54 3.66 1.80
CA VAL A 176 3.10 4.49 0.68
C VAL A 176 3.85 4.03 -0.57
N ALA A 177 3.17 3.27 -1.42
CA ALA A 177 3.73 2.72 -2.64
C ALA A 177 3.60 3.71 -3.80
N LEU A 178 4.54 4.64 -3.91
CA LEU A 178 4.53 5.69 -4.94
C LEU A 178 4.90 5.12 -6.31
N GLU A 179 4.14 5.48 -7.35
CA GLU A 179 4.53 5.20 -8.73
C GLU A 179 5.69 6.08 -9.20
N GLN A 180 6.31 5.68 -10.32
CA GLN A 180 7.36 6.48 -10.97
C GLN A 180 6.91 7.91 -11.32
N ASP A 181 5.63 8.06 -11.71
CA ASP A 181 5.04 9.33 -12.07
C ASP A 181 4.39 10.04 -10.90
N PHE A 182 4.32 9.42 -9.71
CA PHE A 182 3.68 9.94 -8.49
C PHE A 182 2.18 10.20 -8.62
N THR A 183 1.47 9.45 -9.47
CA THR A 183 0.01 9.62 -9.65
C THR A 183 -0.77 9.38 -8.35
N LEU A 184 -0.28 8.56 -7.42
CA LEU A 184 -0.86 8.39 -6.08
C LEU A 184 -1.18 9.74 -5.41
N LEU A 185 -0.27 10.70 -5.52
CA LEU A 185 -0.40 12.03 -4.90
C LEU A 185 -1.47 12.91 -5.54
N THR A 186 -1.99 12.52 -6.71
CA THR A 186 -3.10 13.19 -7.36
C THR A 186 -4.41 12.44 -7.17
N ARG A 187 -4.47 11.37 -6.37
CA ARG A 187 -5.71 10.61 -6.12
C ARG A 187 -6.28 10.98 -4.76
N VAL A 188 -7.53 11.43 -4.76
CA VAL A 188 -8.15 12.02 -3.56
C VAL A 188 -8.21 11.03 -2.38
N TRP A 189 -8.53 9.76 -2.65
CA TRP A 189 -8.55 8.70 -1.65
C TRP A 189 -7.17 8.39 -1.08
N CYS A 190 -6.14 8.30 -1.93
CA CYS A 190 -4.78 8.06 -1.46
C CYS A 190 -4.29 9.22 -0.58
N VAL A 191 -4.60 10.46 -0.96
CA VAL A 191 -4.26 11.65 -0.17
C VAL A 191 -4.99 11.67 1.17
N ALA A 192 -6.27 11.29 1.21
CA ALA A 192 -7.01 11.15 2.47
C ALA A 192 -6.36 10.10 3.38
N GLU A 193 -5.99 8.94 2.84
CA GLU A 193 -5.32 7.88 3.61
C GLU A 193 -3.98 8.33 4.20
N LEU A 194 -3.22 9.19 3.51
CA LEU A 194 -1.96 9.72 4.03
C LEU A 194 -2.17 10.61 5.25
N VAL A 195 -3.21 11.43 5.23
CA VAL A 195 -3.51 12.34 6.33
C VAL A 195 -4.17 11.62 7.50
N GLU A 196 -5.11 10.71 7.24
CA GLU A 196 -5.70 9.88 8.30
C GLU A 196 -4.62 9.10 9.07
N ALA A 197 -3.66 8.50 8.34
CA ALA A 197 -2.53 7.83 8.97
C ALA A 197 -1.65 8.79 9.80
N HIS A 198 -1.50 10.05 9.38
CA HIS A 198 -0.77 11.07 10.11
C HIS A 198 -1.46 11.48 11.42
N GLU A 199 -2.76 11.75 11.36
CA GLU A 199 -3.62 12.07 12.51
C GLU A 199 -3.67 10.91 13.50
N LEU A 200 -3.68 9.67 12.99
CA LEU A 200 -3.55 8.46 13.81
C LEU A 200 -2.13 8.21 14.30
N HIS A 201 -1.15 9.05 13.95
CA HIS A 201 0.27 8.93 14.32
C HIS A 201 0.85 7.56 13.96
N LEU A 202 0.46 7.03 12.79
CA LEU A 202 1.05 5.83 12.23
C LEU A 202 2.44 6.17 11.67
N GLN A 203 3.37 5.22 11.77
CA GLN A 203 4.65 5.38 11.08
C GLN A 203 4.42 5.16 9.58
N GLN A 204 4.76 6.15 8.76
CA GLN A 204 4.56 6.12 7.32
C GLN A 204 5.90 5.91 6.61
N ALA A 205 6.02 4.82 5.85
CA ALA A 205 7.20 4.47 5.07
C ALA A 205 6.94 4.67 3.57
N LEU A 206 7.64 5.64 2.96
CA LEU A 206 7.54 5.86 1.52
C LEU A 206 8.45 4.93 0.75
N LYS A 207 7.90 4.35 -0.32
CA LYS A 207 8.60 3.46 -1.25
C LYS A 207 8.57 4.10 -2.62
N ILE A 208 9.74 4.50 -3.09
CA ILE A 208 9.91 5.21 -4.36
C ILE A 208 10.59 4.26 -5.33
N HIS A 209 10.31 4.38 -6.62
CA HIS A 209 10.93 3.51 -7.61
C HIS A 209 12.46 3.59 -7.56
N SER A 210 13.03 4.77 -7.80
CA SER A 210 14.49 4.98 -7.83
C SER A 210 14.86 6.40 -7.39
N SER A 211 16.16 6.67 -7.21
CA SER A 211 16.66 8.01 -6.88
C SER A 211 16.32 9.04 -7.97
N ALA A 212 16.28 8.63 -9.25
CA ALA A 212 15.87 9.51 -10.34
C ALA A 212 14.39 9.92 -10.23
N SER A 213 13.52 9.01 -9.79
CA SER A 213 12.11 9.36 -9.54
C SER A 213 11.98 10.33 -8.36
N ARG A 214 12.81 10.20 -7.31
CA ARG A 214 12.77 11.12 -6.16
C ARG A 214 12.88 12.58 -6.57
N ASP A 215 13.81 12.92 -7.46
CA ASP A 215 14.05 14.31 -7.84
C ASP A 215 12.83 14.90 -8.58
N GLN A 216 12.17 14.10 -9.42
CA GLN A 216 10.91 14.47 -10.06
C GLN A 216 9.75 14.59 -9.06
N CYS A 217 9.78 13.83 -7.96
CA CYS A 217 8.79 13.90 -6.89
C CYS A 217 8.78 15.28 -6.22
N LEU A 218 9.96 15.83 -5.95
CA LEU A 218 10.12 17.09 -5.20
C LEU A 218 9.37 18.24 -5.88
N ASP A 219 9.50 18.37 -7.21
CA ASP A 219 8.81 19.42 -7.97
C ASP A 219 7.27 19.28 -7.90
N ARG A 220 6.77 18.04 -7.97
CA ARG A 220 5.33 17.77 -7.86
C ARG A 220 4.81 18.01 -6.45
N LEU A 221 5.62 17.73 -5.43
CA LEU A 221 5.22 17.89 -4.04
C LEU A 221 4.99 19.35 -3.65
N VAL A 222 5.85 20.26 -4.08
CA VAL A 222 5.69 21.70 -3.78
C VAL A 222 4.38 22.26 -4.36
N SER A 223 3.84 21.64 -5.42
CA SER A 223 2.61 22.07 -6.08
C SER A 223 1.37 21.24 -5.72
N LEU A 224 1.49 20.33 -4.75
CA LEU A 224 0.43 19.42 -4.37
C LEU A 224 -0.72 20.18 -3.72
N ASP A 225 -1.94 19.95 -4.24
CA ASP A 225 -3.17 20.54 -3.75
C ASP A 225 -4.31 19.51 -3.87
N VAL A 226 -4.89 19.12 -2.74
CA VAL A 226 -5.99 18.14 -2.67
C VAL A 226 -7.22 18.58 -3.48
N ARG A 227 -7.41 19.89 -3.68
CA ARG A 227 -8.50 20.41 -4.53
C ARG A 227 -8.30 20.02 -6.00
N LYS A 228 -7.07 19.77 -6.42
CA LYS A 228 -6.72 19.31 -7.78
C LYS A 228 -6.68 17.79 -7.89
N ALA A 229 -6.89 17.06 -6.80
CA ALA A 229 -6.92 15.61 -6.82
C ALA A 229 -8.08 15.06 -7.68
N GLU A 230 -7.83 13.92 -8.28
CA GLU A 230 -8.71 13.15 -9.14
C GLU A 230 -9.45 12.08 -8.32
N ALA A 231 -10.71 11.88 -8.68
CA ALA A 231 -11.52 10.75 -8.26
C ALA A 231 -12.16 10.11 -9.50
N SER A 232 -12.33 8.80 -9.47
CA SER A 232 -13.06 8.09 -10.54
C SER A 232 -14.54 8.45 -10.51
N PHE A 233 -15.10 8.70 -9.33
CA PHE A 233 -16.45 9.20 -9.13
C PHE A 233 -16.38 10.60 -8.48
N PRO A 234 -16.99 11.64 -9.07
CA PRO A 234 -16.94 13.00 -8.52
C PRO A 234 -17.44 13.11 -7.07
N ALA A 235 -18.44 12.31 -6.69
CA ALA A 235 -18.99 12.27 -5.34
C ALA A 235 -17.93 11.88 -4.29
N ASP A 236 -16.95 11.03 -4.65
CA ASP A 236 -15.86 10.66 -3.76
C ASP A 236 -14.99 11.87 -3.39
N LYS A 237 -14.75 12.74 -4.38
CA LYS A 237 -13.98 13.96 -4.17
C LYS A 237 -14.72 14.91 -3.23
N GLU A 238 -16.02 15.06 -3.42
CA GLU A 238 -16.87 15.86 -2.52
C GLU A 238 -16.89 15.28 -1.11
N LEU A 239 -17.01 13.96 -0.98
CA LEU A 239 -16.99 13.27 0.31
C LEU A 239 -15.68 13.47 1.06
N VAL A 240 -14.54 13.29 0.39
CA VAL A 240 -13.23 13.50 1.01
C VAL A 240 -13.00 14.98 1.34
N LEU A 241 -13.24 15.89 0.39
CA LEU A 241 -13.04 17.32 0.63
C LEU A 241 -13.97 17.84 1.74
N GLY A 242 -15.19 17.29 1.85
CA GLY A 242 -16.14 17.63 2.92
C GLY A 242 -15.69 17.21 4.32
N LYS A 243 -14.78 16.24 4.43
CA LYS A 243 -14.14 15.86 5.72
C LYS A 243 -13.04 16.84 6.14
N ILE A 244 -12.51 17.63 5.22
CA ILE A 244 -11.38 18.54 5.46
C ILE A 244 -11.90 19.90 5.90
N THR A 245 -11.67 20.27 7.16
CA THR A 245 -12.13 21.56 7.71
C THR A 245 -11.30 22.74 7.21
N ASP A 246 -9.97 22.59 7.16
CA ASP A 246 -9.03 23.59 6.64
C ASP A 246 -8.20 22.97 5.52
N VAL A 247 -8.60 23.24 4.28
CA VAL A 247 -7.95 22.66 3.08
C VAL A 247 -6.55 23.24 2.86
N ASP A 248 -6.30 24.49 3.24
CA ASP A 248 -4.97 25.09 3.07
C ASP A 248 -3.99 24.55 4.13
N GLY A 249 -4.46 24.42 5.37
CA GLY A 249 -3.74 23.70 6.43
C GLY A 249 -3.41 22.26 6.02
N PHE A 250 -4.42 21.52 5.55
CA PHE A 250 -4.26 20.15 5.07
C PHE A 250 -3.18 20.03 3.98
N ASN A 251 -3.22 20.92 2.98
CA ASN A 251 -2.24 20.91 1.89
C ASN A 251 -0.82 21.18 2.43
N LYS A 252 -0.68 22.13 3.36
CA LYS A 252 0.61 22.45 3.97
C LYS A 252 1.16 21.26 4.75
N ASP A 253 0.33 20.60 5.55
CA ASP A 253 0.73 19.45 6.37
C ASP A 253 1.13 18.26 5.49
N LEU A 254 0.38 18.01 4.42
CA LEU A 254 0.70 16.98 3.44
C LEU A 254 2.03 17.26 2.72
N GLN A 255 2.26 18.49 2.28
CA GLN A 255 3.53 18.89 1.68
C GLN A 255 4.70 18.71 2.65
N GLN A 256 4.56 19.16 3.89
CA GLN A 256 5.59 19.01 4.92
C GLN A 256 5.86 17.54 5.25
N LEU A 257 4.80 16.73 5.40
CA LEU A 257 4.90 15.30 5.63
C LEU A 257 5.72 14.62 4.55
N MET A 258 5.39 14.89 3.28
CA MET A 258 6.07 14.28 2.15
C MET A 258 7.52 14.76 2.01
N LEU A 259 7.77 16.06 2.18
CA LEU A 259 9.13 16.62 2.13
C LEU A 259 10.02 16.05 3.22
N HIS A 260 9.57 16.04 4.48
CA HIS A 260 10.35 15.51 5.60
C HIS A 260 10.72 14.04 5.41
N ARG A 261 9.84 13.26 4.80
CA ARG A 261 10.10 11.84 4.52
C ARG A 261 11.04 11.65 3.33
N LEU A 262 11.03 12.55 2.35
CA LEU A 262 12.02 12.57 1.28
C LEU A 262 13.39 13.07 1.75
N GLU A 263 13.46 13.97 2.73
CA GLU A 263 14.72 14.38 3.36
C GLU A 263 15.42 13.22 4.05
N GLY A 264 14.65 12.28 4.64
CA GLY A 264 15.18 11.02 5.15
C GLY A 264 16.00 10.23 4.11
N PHE A 265 15.53 10.20 2.85
CA PHE A 265 16.27 9.61 1.73
C PHE A 265 17.58 10.37 1.44
N LEU A 266 17.57 11.70 1.50
CA LEU A 266 18.75 12.53 1.20
C LEU A 266 19.86 12.30 2.22
N HIS A 267 19.52 12.26 3.51
CA HIS A 267 20.49 12.00 4.56
C HIS A 267 21.01 10.56 4.52
N ALA A 268 20.15 9.57 4.22
CA ALA A 268 20.57 8.18 4.10
C ALA A 268 21.52 7.94 2.90
N GLU A 269 21.32 8.63 1.77
CA GLU A 269 22.24 8.54 0.63
C GLU A 269 23.57 9.25 0.92
N GLN A 270 23.56 10.44 1.51
CA GLN A 270 24.81 11.16 1.88
C GLN A 270 25.69 10.36 2.85
N VAL A 271 25.08 9.72 3.86
CA VAL A 271 25.80 8.88 4.82
C VAL A 271 26.39 7.63 4.14
N LYS A 272 25.65 7.01 3.22
CA LYS A 272 26.15 5.86 2.45
C LYS A 272 27.30 6.25 1.52
N THR A 273 27.18 7.38 0.81
CA THR A 273 28.25 7.90 -0.07
C THR A 273 29.52 8.21 0.72
N PHE A 274 29.37 8.82 1.90
CA PHE A 274 30.50 9.12 2.77
C PHE A 274 31.17 7.84 3.32
N ALA A 275 30.38 6.82 3.69
CA ALA A 275 30.90 5.53 4.11
C ALA A 275 31.66 4.79 2.98
N THR A 276 31.13 4.78 1.76
CA THR A 276 31.83 4.19 0.59
C THR A 276 33.10 4.95 0.23
N LEU A 277 33.11 6.28 0.32
CA LEU A 277 34.32 7.09 0.11
C LEU A 277 35.37 6.82 1.18
N LEU A 278 34.97 6.65 2.43
CA LEU A 278 35.87 6.25 3.52
C LEU A 278 36.47 4.88 3.26
N ASP A 279 35.67 3.90 2.86
CA ASP A 279 36.16 2.54 2.55
C ASP A 279 37.12 2.54 1.35
N GLU A 280 36.84 3.30 0.29
CA GLU A 280 37.74 3.44 -0.86
C GLU A 280 39.04 4.17 -0.50
N VAL A 281 38.98 5.21 0.33
CA VAL A 281 40.16 5.94 0.82
C VAL A 281 41.00 5.04 1.73
N VAL A 282 40.37 4.28 2.62
CA VAL A 282 41.05 3.32 3.50
C VAL A 282 41.73 2.23 2.67
N LEU A 283 41.05 1.68 1.66
CA LEU A 283 41.63 0.71 0.73
C LEU A 283 42.81 1.31 -0.06
N ALA A 284 42.68 2.54 -0.57
CA ALA A 284 43.75 3.22 -1.30
C ALA A 284 44.97 3.51 -0.42
N VAL A 285 44.76 3.92 0.84
CA VAL A 285 45.85 4.15 1.81
C VAL A 285 46.55 2.83 2.17
N ILE A 286 45.81 1.73 2.34
CA ILE A 286 46.39 0.41 2.58
C ILE A 286 47.19 -0.08 1.37
N SER A 287 46.72 0.16 0.14
CA SER A 287 47.45 -0.23 -1.09
C SER A 287 48.71 0.59 -1.38
N VAL A 288 48.86 1.79 -0.79
CA VAL A 288 50.08 2.61 -0.91
C VAL A 288 51.09 2.30 0.21
N ALA A 289 50.66 1.64 1.28
CA ALA A 289 51.48 1.29 2.44
C ALA A 289 52.12 -0.12 2.39
N ILE A 290 51.95 -0.86 1.28
CA ILE A 290 52.57 -2.16 0.98
C ILE A 290 53.55 -1.98 -0.18
#